data_AF-A0A918PEG1-F1
#
_entry.id   AF-A0A918PEG1-F1
#
_cell.length_a   1.000
_cell.length_b   1.000
_cell.length_c   1.000
_cell.angle_alpha   90.00
_cell.angle_beta   90.00
_cell.angle_gamma   90.00
#
_symmetry.space_group_name_H-M   'P 1'
#
loop_
_entity.id
_entity.type
_entity.pdbx_description
1 polymer ?
#
loop_
_entity_poly.entity_id
_entity_poly.type
_entity_poly.pdbx_seq_one_letter_code
_entity_poly.pdbx_strand_id
1 'polypeptide(L)'
;MAEDGRRLDPVDEVIVLTGFRPDLSFLSDIRLGLDERLQAPVELAPLIDPNVHSCGTVYPHGHHELAHPEQGIYLAGMKSYGRAPTFLAMTGYEQVRSVVAALAGDLDSADRVELVLPETGVCGGPGLFDTPDAEQTDAGGCCTAPAPQLVQITPASAAAGTGSGTCSGGGCGA
;
A
#
# COMPACT_ATOMS: atom_id res chain seq x y z
N MET A 1 24.85 -20.37 13.54
CA MET A 1 26.08 -20.66 12.78
C MET A 1 25.74 -20.46 11.33
N ALA A 2 26.51 -19.65 10.61
CA ALA A 2 26.38 -19.55 9.17
C ALA A 2 26.82 -20.87 8.51
N GLU A 3 26.45 -21.07 7.24
CA GLU A 3 26.76 -22.28 6.47
C GLU A 3 28.27 -22.55 6.36
N ASP A 4 29.09 -21.50 6.46
CA ASP A 4 30.56 -21.54 6.51
C ASP A 4 31.15 -21.72 7.92
N GLY A 5 30.32 -22.05 8.92
CA GLY A 5 30.74 -22.29 10.30
C GLY A 5 30.98 -21.04 11.14
N ARG A 6 30.81 -19.82 10.60
CA ARG A 6 30.92 -18.59 11.40
C ARG A 6 29.85 -18.52 12.48
N ARG A 7 30.23 -18.03 13.66
CA ARG A 7 29.32 -17.66 14.75
C ARG A 7 29.30 -16.15 14.87
N LEU A 8 28.12 -15.62 15.17
CA LEU A 8 27.97 -14.24 15.57
C LEU A 8 28.41 -14.13 17.04
N ASP A 9 29.14 -13.07 17.39
CA ASP A 9 29.34 -12.66 18.77
C ASP A 9 27.99 -12.25 19.41
N PRO A 10 27.91 -12.12 20.74
CA PRO A 10 26.69 -11.66 21.40
C PRO A 10 26.20 -10.33 20.82
N VAL A 11 24.90 -10.22 20.56
CA VAL A 11 24.23 -9.00 20.10
C VAL A 11 23.23 -8.53 21.12
N ASP A 12 23.03 -7.21 21.18
CA ASP A 12 22.06 -6.59 22.08
C ASP A 12 20.61 -6.72 21.57
N GLU A 13 20.41 -6.76 20.24
CA GLU A 13 19.10 -6.80 19.62
C GLU A 13 19.08 -7.65 18.34
N VAL A 14 17.94 -8.31 18.09
CA VAL A 14 17.66 -9.08 16.87
C VAL A 14 16.32 -8.63 16.30
N ILE A 15 16.35 -8.07 15.09
CA ILE A 15 15.15 -7.66 14.35
C ILE A 15 14.84 -8.72 13.30
N VAL A 16 13.66 -9.36 13.41
CA VAL A 16 13.25 -10.45 12.52
C VAL A 16 12.24 -9.94 11.50
N LEU A 17 12.69 -9.71 10.27
CA LEU A 17 11.87 -9.25 9.14
C LEU A 17 11.53 -10.40 8.18
N THR A 18 11.12 -11.56 8.71
CA THR A 18 10.85 -12.78 7.92
C THR A 18 9.43 -12.83 7.31
N GLY A 19 8.80 -11.67 7.15
CA GLY A 19 7.43 -11.55 6.64
C GLY A 19 6.36 -11.97 7.65
N PHE A 20 5.15 -12.21 7.15
CA PHE A 20 4.02 -12.65 7.95
C PHE A 20 3.11 -13.59 7.15
N ARG A 21 2.20 -14.25 7.86
CA ARG A 21 1.16 -15.11 7.29
C ARG A 21 -0.17 -14.85 8.01
N PRO A 22 -1.29 -14.70 7.28
CA PRO A 22 -2.61 -14.60 7.89
C PRO A 22 -2.95 -15.82 8.75
N ASP A 23 -3.44 -15.57 9.97
CA ASP A 23 -4.10 -16.60 10.77
C ASP A 23 -5.55 -16.79 10.28
N LEU A 24 -5.82 -18.00 9.79
CA LEU A 24 -7.13 -18.44 9.32
C LEU A 24 -7.74 -19.53 10.22
N SER A 25 -7.16 -19.78 11.41
CA SER A 25 -7.63 -20.80 12.34
C SER A 25 -9.10 -20.64 12.74
N PHE A 26 -9.58 -19.39 12.84
CA PHE A 26 -10.99 -19.10 13.14
C PHE A 26 -11.97 -19.50 12.01
N LEU A 27 -11.47 -19.85 10.82
CA LEU A 27 -12.25 -20.32 9.67
C LEU A 27 -12.08 -21.84 9.46
N SER A 28 -11.60 -22.60 10.45
CA SER A 28 -11.26 -24.02 10.30
C SER A 28 -12.41 -24.89 9.81
N ASP A 29 -13.65 -24.52 10.13
CA ASP A 29 -14.86 -25.27 9.75
C ASP A 29 -15.45 -24.81 8.41
N ILE A 30 -14.90 -23.75 7.81
CA ILE A 30 -15.32 -23.22 6.52
C ILE A 30 -14.52 -23.89 5.41
N ARG A 31 -15.20 -24.24 4.31
CA ARG A 31 -14.56 -24.82 3.13
C ARG A 31 -13.82 -23.75 2.35
N LEU A 32 -12.54 -23.58 2.66
CA LEU A 32 -11.64 -22.67 1.94
C LEU A 32 -10.89 -23.42 0.84
N GLY A 33 -10.90 -22.84 -0.36
CA GLY A 33 -10.03 -23.25 -1.47
C GLY A 33 -8.75 -22.42 -1.43
N LEU A 34 -7.66 -22.99 -0.90
CA LEU A 34 -6.38 -22.30 -0.78
C LEU A 34 -5.29 -23.02 -1.59
N ASP A 35 -4.46 -22.23 -2.26
CA ASP A 35 -3.24 -22.71 -2.92
C ASP A 35 -2.24 -23.28 -1.90
N GLU A 36 -1.54 -24.35 -2.26
CA GLU A 36 -0.62 -25.07 -1.36
C GLU A 36 0.64 -24.26 -1.01
N ARG A 37 1.11 -23.41 -1.93
CA ARG A 37 2.35 -22.65 -1.78
C ARG A 37 2.10 -21.34 -1.07
N LEU A 38 1.20 -20.53 -1.61
CA LEU A 38 0.92 -19.17 -1.15
C LEU A 38 -0.14 -19.16 -0.06
N GLN A 39 -1.03 -20.15 0.01
CA GLN A 39 -2.17 -20.15 0.93
C GLN A 39 -3.08 -18.93 0.74
N ALA A 40 -3.14 -18.46 -0.50
CA ALA A 40 -4.10 -17.52 -1.05
C ALA A 40 -5.25 -18.31 -1.69
N PRO A 41 -6.41 -17.68 -2.01
CA PRO A 41 -7.42 -18.30 -2.85
C PRO A 41 -6.82 -18.90 -4.13
N VAL A 42 -7.30 -20.08 -4.54
CA VAL A 42 -6.73 -20.86 -5.65
C VAL A 42 -6.67 -20.07 -6.95
N GLU A 43 -7.74 -19.32 -7.26
CA GLU A 43 -7.81 -18.50 -8.48
C GLU A 43 -6.92 -17.25 -8.40
N LEU A 44 -6.72 -16.69 -7.20
CA LEU A 44 -5.85 -15.54 -6.97
C LEU A 44 -4.36 -15.90 -7.05
N ALA A 45 -3.97 -17.06 -6.53
CA ALA A 45 -2.57 -17.42 -6.28
C ALA A 45 -1.66 -17.31 -7.52
N PRO A 46 -2.04 -17.79 -8.73
CA PRO A 46 -1.21 -17.65 -9.93
C PRO A 46 -0.95 -16.19 -10.32
N LEU A 47 -1.87 -15.28 -9.98
CA LEU A 47 -1.82 -13.87 -10.38
C LEU A 47 -0.93 -13.03 -9.46
N ILE A 48 -0.62 -13.54 -8.27
CA ILE A 48 0.14 -12.82 -7.24
C ILE A 48 1.42 -13.56 -6.80
N ASP A 49 1.81 -14.65 -7.49
CA ASP A 49 3.03 -15.38 -7.14
C ASP A 49 4.26 -14.46 -7.30
N PRO A 50 5.01 -14.16 -6.22
CA PRO A 50 6.16 -13.26 -6.28
C PRO A 50 7.33 -13.81 -7.11
N ASN A 51 7.32 -15.10 -7.48
CA ASN A 51 8.31 -15.67 -8.40
C ASN A 51 7.99 -15.35 -9.88
N VAL A 52 6.78 -14.88 -10.17
CA VAL A 52 6.30 -14.61 -11.53
C VAL A 52 5.96 -13.12 -11.71
N HIS A 53 5.36 -12.50 -10.70
CA HIS A 53 4.85 -11.14 -10.75
C HIS A 53 5.63 -10.20 -9.83
N SER A 54 5.81 -8.97 -10.32
CA SER A 54 6.27 -7.82 -9.53
C SER A 54 5.05 -6.99 -9.13
N CYS A 55 5.15 -6.16 -8.10
CA CYS A 55 3.97 -5.41 -7.61
C CYS A 55 3.25 -4.53 -8.65
N GLY A 56 3.93 -4.12 -9.71
CA GLY A 56 3.34 -3.32 -10.80
C GLY A 56 2.76 -4.15 -11.95
N THR A 57 2.99 -5.46 -11.97
CA THR A 57 2.50 -6.36 -13.05
C THR A 57 1.28 -7.19 -12.62
N VAL A 58 0.77 -6.93 -11.40
CA VAL A 58 -0.41 -7.59 -10.84
C VAL A 58 -1.64 -6.75 -11.19
N TYR A 59 -2.56 -7.33 -11.94
CA TYR A 59 -3.84 -6.72 -12.28
C TYR A 59 -4.75 -6.64 -11.03
N PRO A 60 -5.67 -5.66 -10.91
CA PRO A 60 -6.63 -5.66 -9.81
C PRO A 60 -7.50 -6.91 -9.81
N HIS A 61 -7.78 -7.48 -8.64
CA HIS A 61 -8.55 -8.70 -8.49
C HIS A 61 -9.90 -8.42 -7.84
N GLY A 62 -10.92 -9.16 -8.24
CA GLY A 62 -12.30 -8.97 -7.83
C GLY A 62 -12.90 -10.21 -7.19
N HIS A 63 -14.22 -10.25 -7.13
CA HIS A 63 -14.95 -11.30 -6.43
C HIS A 63 -14.67 -12.71 -6.99
N HIS A 64 -14.43 -12.85 -8.29
CA HIS A 64 -14.12 -14.15 -8.92
C HIS A 64 -12.89 -14.82 -8.33
N GLU A 65 -11.79 -14.08 -8.22
CA GLU A 65 -10.52 -14.63 -7.73
C GLU A 65 -10.53 -14.87 -6.21
N LEU A 66 -11.40 -14.16 -5.49
CA LEU A 66 -11.47 -14.17 -4.02
C LEU A 66 -12.52 -15.14 -3.46
N ALA A 67 -13.36 -15.70 -4.32
CA ALA A 67 -14.42 -16.61 -3.94
C ALA A 67 -13.86 -17.94 -3.41
N HIS A 68 -14.63 -18.57 -2.53
CA HIS A 68 -14.35 -19.89 -2.00
C HIS A 68 -15.45 -20.91 -2.35
N PRO A 69 -15.18 -22.23 -2.17
CA PRO A 69 -16.18 -23.27 -2.38
C PRO A 69 -17.48 -23.07 -1.57
N GLU A 70 -17.39 -22.47 -0.39
CA GLU A 70 -18.57 -22.08 0.39
C GLU A 70 -19.21 -20.83 -0.19
N GLN A 71 -20.52 -20.87 -0.47
CA GLN A 71 -21.22 -19.76 -1.10
C GLN A 71 -21.22 -18.51 -0.23
N GLY A 72 -20.99 -17.35 -0.84
CA GLY A 72 -20.97 -16.06 -0.14
C GLY A 72 -19.74 -15.83 0.74
N ILE A 73 -18.76 -16.74 0.73
CA ILE A 73 -17.50 -16.60 1.46
C ILE A 73 -16.42 -16.09 0.51
N TYR A 74 -15.77 -15.01 0.95
CA TYR A 74 -14.64 -14.39 0.28
C TYR A 74 -13.53 -14.11 1.29
N LEU A 75 -12.28 -14.32 0.87
CA LEU A 75 -11.14 -13.74 1.58
C LEU A 75 -10.69 -12.50 0.82
N ALA A 76 -10.60 -11.36 1.51
CA ALA A 76 -10.19 -10.09 0.93
C ALA A 76 -9.10 -9.42 1.75
N GLY A 77 -8.48 -8.41 1.14
CA GLY A 77 -7.36 -7.68 1.70
C GLY A 77 -6.17 -8.59 1.96
N MET A 78 -5.43 -8.29 3.02
CA MET A 78 -4.22 -9.03 3.33
C MET A 78 -4.46 -10.52 3.66
N LYS A 79 -5.67 -10.89 4.11
CA LYS A 79 -6.01 -12.29 4.36
C LYS A 79 -6.06 -13.12 3.07
N SER A 80 -6.36 -12.49 1.93
CA SER A 80 -6.40 -13.18 0.64
C SER A 80 -5.00 -13.41 0.06
N TYR A 81 -3.98 -12.65 0.49
CA TYR A 81 -2.64 -12.74 -0.08
C TYR A 81 -1.78 -13.87 0.54
N GLY A 82 -2.24 -14.50 1.61
CA GLY A 82 -1.53 -15.62 2.23
C GLY A 82 -0.06 -15.27 2.53
N ARG A 83 0.87 -15.92 1.84
CA ARG A 83 2.33 -15.73 1.97
C ARG A 83 2.92 -14.77 0.93
N ALA A 84 2.13 -14.23 0.01
CA ALA A 84 2.57 -13.24 -0.96
C ALA A 84 2.84 -11.89 -0.25
N PRO A 85 4.04 -11.30 -0.38
CA PRO A 85 4.43 -10.12 0.41
C PRO A 85 4.02 -8.78 -0.22
N THR A 86 3.39 -8.78 -1.39
CA THR A 86 3.22 -7.61 -2.27
C THR A 86 1.84 -6.99 -2.21
N PHE A 87 1.11 -7.17 -1.10
CA PHE A 87 -0.22 -6.57 -0.94
C PHE A 87 -0.16 -5.05 -0.83
N LEU A 88 -1.05 -4.37 -1.57
CA LEU A 88 -1.27 -2.93 -1.48
C LEU A 88 -2.68 -2.65 -0.95
N ALA A 89 -2.80 -1.68 -0.05
CA ALA A 89 -4.10 -1.28 0.50
C ALA A 89 -5.09 -0.86 -0.59
N MET A 90 -4.62 -0.20 -1.65
CA MET A 90 -5.46 0.18 -2.80
C MET A 90 -6.06 -1.04 -3.51
N THR A 91 -5.28 -2.11 -3.70
CA THR A 91 -5.79 -3.38 -4.23
C THR A 91 -6.85 -3.95 -3.31
N GLY A 92 -6.63 -3.90 -1.99
CA GLY A 92 -7.64 -4.33 -1.00
C GLY A 92 -8.97 -3.57 -1.08
N TYR A 93 -8.95 -2.26 -1.36
CA TYR A 93 -10.20 -1.50 -1.52
C TYR A 93 -10.98 -1.92 -2.76
N GLU A 94 -10.29 -2.20 -3.86
CA GLU A 94 -10.92 -2.70 -5.09
C GLU A 94 -11.53 -4.09 -4.89
N GLN A 95 -10.82 -4.98 -4.19
CA GLN A 95 -11.33 -6.28 -3.80
C GLN A 95 -12.65 -6.15 -3.02
N VAL A 96 -12.68 -5.30 -1.99
CA VAL A 96 -13.89 -5.11 -1.17
C VAL A 96 -15.03 -4.52 -1.99
N ARG A 97 -14.77 -3.52 -2.85
CA ARG A 97 -15.78 -2.95 -3.75
C ARG A 97 -16.42 -4.04 -4.62
N SER A 98 -15.60 -4.84 -5.30
CA SER A 98 -16.06 -5.92 -6.18
C SER A 98 -16.85 -6.99 -5.40
N VAL A 99 -16.35 -7.44 -4.24
CA VAL A 99 -17.03 -8.45 -3.40
C VAL A 99 -18.38 -7.94 -2.88
N VAL A 100 -18.46 -6.70 -2.41
CA VAL A 100 -19.72 -6.15 -1.89
C VAL A 100 -20.76 -6.03 -3.00
N ALA A 101 -20.37 -5.65 -4.22
CA ALA A 101 -21.27 -5.64 -5.37
C ALA A 101 -21.80 -7.05 -5.70
N ALA A 102 -20.93 -8.07 -5.69
CA ALA A 102 -21.33 -9.45 -5.91
C ALA A 102 -22.32 -9.95 -4.84
N LEU A 103 -22.04 -9.66 -3.56
CA LEU A 103 -22.92 -10.00 -2.44
C LEU A 103 -24.28 -9.28 -2.50
N ALA A 104 -24.32 -8.08 -3.09
CA ALA A 104 -25.56 -7.34 -3.33
C ALA A 104 -26.33 -7.83 -4.57
N GLY A 105 -25.77 -8.76 -5.35
CA GLY A 105 -26.35 -9.28 -6.59
C GLY A 105 -26.12 -8.39 -7.82
N ASP A 106 -25.30 -7.34 -7.70
CA ASP A 106 -24.91 -6.48 -8.82
C ASP A 106 -23.61 -6.99 -9.45
N LEU A 107 -23.73 -8.04 -10.26
CA LEU A 107 -22.58 -8.69 -10.92
C LEU A 107 -21.92 -7.78 -11.96
N ASP A 108 -22.72 -6.94 -12.65
CA ASP A 108 -22.17 -5.97 -13.61
C ASP A 108 -21.23 -4.99 -12.90
N SER A 109 -21.55 -4.57 -11.67
CA SER A 109 -20.64 -3.75 -10.86
C SER A 109 -19.49 -4.54 -10.27
N ALA A 110 -19.71 -5.79 -9.89
CA ALA A 110 -18.67 -6.65 -9.35
C ALA A 110 -17.55 -6.94 -10.38
N ASP A 111 -17.91 -7.11 -11.65
CA ASP A 111 -17.00 -7.47 -12.73
C ASP A 111 -16.21 -6.29 -13.33
N ARG A 112 -16.61 -5.04 -13.04
CA ARG A 112 -15.81 -3.87 -13.44
C ARG A 112 -14.56 -3.78 -12.60
N VAL A 113 -13.46 -3.33 -13.19
CA VAL A 113 -12.27 -2.89 -12.46
C VAL A 113 -12.24 -1.38 -12.41
N GLU A 114 -12.28 -0.84 -11.19
CA GLU A 114 -12.33 0.61 -10.95
C GLU A 114 -10.99 1.17 -10.42
N LEU A 115 -10.04 0.29 -10.07
CA LEU A 115 -8.70 0.67 -9.65
C LEU A 115 -7.78 0.89 -10.84
N VAL A 116 -7.24 2.10 -10.95
CA VAL A 116 -6.14 2.44 -11.87
C VAL A 116 -4.88 2.67 -11.04
N LEU A 117 -3.89 1.80 -11.19
CA LEU A 117 -2.57 1.98 -10.58
C LEU A 117 -1.66 2.76 -11.54
N PRO A 118 -0.84 3.70 -11.05
CA PRO A 118 0.15 4.38 -11.87
C PRO A 118 1.20 3.39 -12.40
N GLU A 119 1.60 3.55 -13.67
CA GLU A 119 2.53 2.64 -14.37
C GLU A 119 3.91 2.52 -13.69
N THR A 120 4.30 3.51 -12.88
CA THR A 120 5.57 3.52 -12.15
C THR A 120 5.68 2.43 -11.07
N GLY A 121 4.57 1.74 -10.76
CA GLY A 121 4.54 0.68 -9.76
C GLY A 121 4.68 1.25 -8.34
N VAL A 122 3.80 0.82 -7.43
CA VAL A 122 3.79 1.34 -6.05
C VAL A 122 4.93 0.75 -5.20
N CYS A 123 5.55 -0.36 -5.65
CA CYS A 123 6.72 -0.96 -4.98
C CYS A 123 8.05 -0.40 -5.49
N GLY A 124 8.16 0.92 -5.65
CA GLY A 124 9.47 1.56 -5.54
C GLY A 124 10.00 1.23 -4.15
N GLY A 125 10.96 0.30 -4.04
CA GLY A 125 11.54 -0.08 -2.76
C GLY A 125 12.03 1.16 -1.99
N PRO A 126 12.18 1.08 -0.65
CA PRO A 126 12.56 2.22 0.17
C PRO A 126 13.92 2.84 -0.21
N GLY A 127 14.68 2.26 -1.14
CA GLY A 127 16.03 2.65 -1.51
C GLY A 127 16.19 3.68 -2.62
N LEU A 128 15.11 4.19 -3.25
CA LEU A 128 15.24 5.24 -4.28
C LEU A 128 14.77 6.64 -3.84
N PHE A 129 14.12 6.75 -2.68
CA PHE A 129 13.68 8.04 -2.16
C PHE A 129 14.82 8.85 -1.51
N ASP A 130 15.94 8.20 -1.17
CA ASP A 130 17.09 8.81 -0.47
C ASP A 130 18.41 8.83 -1.29
N THR A 131 18.40 8.45 -2.57
CA THR A 131 19.59 8.63 -3.44
C THR A 131 19.76 10.12 -3.76
N PRO A 132 20.83 10.81 -3.32
CA PRO A 132 20.97 12.23 -3.55
C PRO A 132 21.44 12.60 -4.97
N ASP A 133 21.58 11.66 -5.91
CA ASP A 133 22.16 11.91 -7.23
C ASP A 133 21.38 11.20 -8.37
N ALA A 134 20.09 11.44 -8.47
CA ALA A 134 19.37 11.31 -9.74
C ALA A 134 18.90 12.69 -10.15
N GLU A 135 19.47 13.21 -11.25
CA GLU A 135 19.18 14.52 -11.82
C GLU A 135 17.66 14.75 -11.90
N GLN A 136 17.19 15.67 -11.05
CA GLN A 136 15.83 16.19 -11.07
C GLN A 136 15.58 16.86 -12.42
N THR A 137 14.85 16.18 -13.29
CA THR A 137 14.03 16.88 -14.28
C THR A 137 12.74 17.29 -13.60
N ASP A 138 12.56 18.60 -13.58
CA ASP A 138 11.53 19.41 -12.96
C ASP A 138 10.10 18.81 -13.02
N ALA A 139 9.61 18.34 -11.87
CA ALA A 139 8.19 18.18 -11.57
C ALA A 139 7.99 18.35 -10.05
N GLY A 140 7.71 19.58 -9.63
CA GLY A 140 7.63 20.01 -8.24
C GLY A 140 6.75 19.14 -7.34
N GLY A 141 7.39 18.42 -6.42
CA GLY A 141 6.77 17.80 -5.26
C GLY A 141 6.45 18.85 -4.19
N CYS A 142 5.17 18.95 -3.84
CA CYS A 142 4.57 19.91 -2.89
C CYS A 142 4.81 19.55 -1.42
N CYS A 143 6.05 19.23 -1.03
CA CYS A 143 6.41 18.91 0.36
C CYS A 143 7.76 19.51 0.75
N THR A 144 7.95 20.81 0.55
CA THR A 144 9.01 21.54 1.25
C THR A 144 8.54 21.87 2.65
N ALA A 145 9.10 21.19 3.65
CA ALA A 145 8.93 21.62 5.04
C ALA A 145 9.52 23.03 5.17
N PRO A 146 8.72 24.04 5.61
CA PRO A 146 9.26 25.38 5.79
C PRO A 146 10.33 25.36 6.87
N ALA A 147 11.44 26.06 6.62
CA ALA A 147 12.53 26.18 7.58
C ALA A 147 11.98 26.65 8.95
N PRO A 148 12.39 26.01 10.07
CA PRO A 148 11.84 26.32 11.38
C PRO A 148 12.13 27.79 11.73
N GLN A 149 11.06 28.57 11.93
CA GLN A 149 11.17 29.96 12.33
C GLN A 149 11.20 30.01 13.86
N LEU A 150 12.26 30.61 14.42
CA LEU A 150 12.37 30.78 15.87
C LEU A 150 11.24 31.69 16.37
N VAL A 151 10.36 31.15 17.20
CA VAL A 151 9.36 31.92 17.95
C VAL A 151 10.01 32.46 19.22
N GLN A 152 10.28 33.75 19.26
CA GLN A 152 10.71 34.44 20.48
C GLN A 152 9.49 34.69 21.37
N ILE A 153 9.40 33.98 22.50
CA ILE A 153 8.38 34.25 23.52
C ILE A 153 8.91 35.38 24.41
N THR A 154 8.52 36.61 24.10
CA THR A 154 8.70 37.76 24.98
C THR A 154 7.40 38.04 25.74
N PRO A 155 7.44 38.41 27.03
CA PRO A 155 6.24 38.83 27.74
C PRO A 155 5.67 40.10 27.10
N ALA A 156 4.37 40.08 26.81
CA ALA A 156 3.67 41.15 26.12
C ALA A 156 3.70 42.47 26.91
N SER A 157 4.28 43.51 26.31
CA SER A 157 3.92 44.90 26.62
C SER A 157 3.02 45.40 25.51
N ALA A 158 1.82 45.86 25.89
CA ALA A 158 0.79 46.35 25.00
C ALA A 158 1.25 47.60 24.20
N ALA A 159 0.92 47.64 22.90
CA ALA A 159 0.39 48.84 22.23
C ALA A 159 -0.05 48.54 20.78
N ALA A 160 -1.15 49.20 20.42
CA ALA A 160 -1.91 49.17 19.17
C ALA A 160 -1.15 49.50 17.88
N GLY A 161 -1.71 49.08 16.74
CA GLY A 161 -1.33 49.59 15.42
C GLY A 161 -2.11 48.97 14.26
N THR A 162 -3.19 49.64 13.86
CA THR A 162 -4.05 49.44 12.70
C THR A 162 -3.32 49.45 11.34
N GLY A 163 -3.81 48.71 10.33
CA GLY A 163 -3.40 48.95 8.95
C GLY A 163 -3.94 47.98 7.90
N SER A 164 -4.95 48.44 7.17
CA SER A 164 -5.64 47.90 5.99
C SER A 164 -4.79 47.78 4.71
N GLY A 165 -5.22 46.94 3.76
CA GLY A 165 -4.94 47.13 2.31
C GLY A 165 -4.63 45.84 1.54
N THR A 166 -5.63 45.18 0.93
CA THR A 166 -6.02 45.25 -0.50
C THR A 166 -5.24 44.32 -1.45
N CYS A 167 -6.02 43.48 -2.15
CA CYS A 167 -5.65 42.74 -3.34
C CYS A 167 -5.30 43.69 -4.50
N SER A 168 -4.24 43.38 -5.24
CA SER A 168 -4.01 43.91 -6.59
C SER A 168 -3.17 42.92 -7.39
N GLY A 169 -3.67 42.56 -8.56
CA GLY A 169 -3.08 41.57 -9.46
C GLY A 169 -1.85 42.05 -10.22
N GLY A 170 -1.38 41.14 -11.08
CA GLY A 170 -0.35 41.38 -12.09
C GLY A 170 -0.19 40.13 -12.95
N GLY A 171 -0.73 40.17 -14.16
CA GLY A 171 -0.45 39.20 -15.22
C GLY A 171 0.70 39.65 -16.14
N CYS A 172 0.76 38.98 -17.29
CA CYS A 172 1.73 39.05 -18.41
C CYS A 172 2.94 38.11 -18.23
N GLY A 173 3.27 37.16 -19.10
CA GLY A 173 2.81 36.88 -20.46
C GLY A 173 4.02 36.70 -21.38
N ALA A 174 4.19 35.50 -21.94
CA ALA A 174 4.71 35.15 -23.28
C ALA A 174 4.75 33.62 -23.37
#